data_AF-A0AA92K1J0-F1
#
_entry.id   AF-A0AA92K1J0-F1
#
_cell.length_a   1.000
_cell.length_b   1.000
_cell.length_c   1.000
_cell.angle_alpha   90.00
_cell.angle_beta   90.00
_cell.angle_gamma   90.00
#
_symmetry.space_group_name_H-M   'P 1'
#
loop_
_entity.id
_entity.type
_entity.pdbx_description
1 polymer ?
#
loop_
_entity_poly.entity_id
_entity_poly.type
_entity_poly.pdbx_seq_one_letter_code
_entity_poly.pdbx_strand_id
1 'polypeptide(L)'
;MAALTDLLPTTVAEVPDPVFALSYGQKNITSDITPYVIAVTYTDYLDGQSDELEVELEDADGRWIKDWYPGKGDTLTLKIGYNGTPLLPCGAFEIDEIEFAQPPSTVTIRALSTGVKKSVRTRVGRAYENTTLAAIAQRIAKRNKLTLTGKIRDIRIDRVTQYQERDVAFLARLAREFGYAFKIVGSKLVFTELADLREGDAVTTLKATDLISIRLRDKIKGVYAQAKGKYHDPKTKKLVVYGVKGDQVDEVGQTTVSAKKRSGSTASADTLKISTRGSRAAVQAKTQAALDASNLQQTGGNIDLPGNPKLVAGTTFELADCGKLSGKYLVESARHRIGRGSGYTTELEIKRVVPVRKGGNGSSTTTKKQAGTLKVYGVQGDGQVGVVGTSQATKKKR
;
A
#
# COMPACT_ATOMS: atom_id res chain seq x y z
N MET A 1 -58.28 -16.04 31.95
CA MET A 1 -57.06 -16.75 31.54
C MET A 1 -56.55 -16.08 30.28
N ALA A 2 -55.71 -15.06 30.48
CA ALA A 2 -55.26 -14.13 29.46
C ALA A 2 -54.01 -14.64 28.73
N ALA A 3 -54.00 -14.42 27.43
CA ALA A 3 -52.87 -14.12 26.55
C ALA A 3 -51.63 -15.04 26.64
N LEU A 4 -51.51 -15.93 25.66
CA LEU A 4 -50.26 -16.58 25.25
C LEU A 4 -50.12 -16.46 23.72
N THR A 5 -50.35 -15.26 23.20
CA THR A 5 -50.16 -14.87 21.80
C THR A 5 -49.57 -13.47 21.80
N ASP A 6 -48.24 -13.41 21.79
CA ASP A 6 -47.42 -12.45 21.06
C ASP A 6 -46.06 -12.45 21.71
N LEU A 7 -45.06 -13.01 21.04
CA LEU A 7 -43.66 -12.58 21.06
C LEU A 7 -42.90 -13.40 20.00
N LEU A 8 -43.32 -13.32 18.74
CA LEU A 8 -42.37 -13.53 17.64
C LEU A 8 -41.72 -12.17 17.36
N PRO A 9 -40.39 -12.04 17.38
CA PRO A 9 -39.75 -10.79 17.04
C PRO A 9 -39.95 -10.49 15.54
N THR A 10 -40.96 -9.69 15.22
CA THR A 10 -41.25 -9.20 13.87
C THR A 10 -40.37 -8.01 13.49
N THR A 11 -39.07 -8.09 13.76
CA THR A 11 -38.11 -7.23 13.06
C THR A 11 -37.64 -8.01 11.85
N VAL A 12 -38.36 -7.89 10.73
CA VAL A 12 -37.86 -8.34 9.43
C VAL A 12 -36.61 -7.52 9.16
N ALA A 13 -35.43 -8.10 9.38
CA ALA A 13 -34.18 -7.44 9.01
C ALA A 13 -34.26 -7.16 7.51
N GLU A 14 -34.21 -5.88 7.14
CA GLU A 14 -34.21 -5.46 5.75
C GLU A 14 -32.97 -6.06 5.08
N VAL A 15 -33.18 -7.02 4.18
CA VAL A 15 -32.10 -7.73 3.51
C VAL A 15 -31.48 -6.76 2.52
N PRO A 16 -30.18 -6.41 2.66
CA PRO A 16 -29.52 -5.50 1.74
C PRO A 16 -29.59 -6.03 0.31
N ASP A 17 -30.09 -5.21 -0.61
CA ASP A 17 -30.27 -5.56 -2.02
C ASP A 17 -29.05 -5.08 -2.84
N PRO A 18 -28.13 -5.97 -3.25
CA PRO A 18 -26.94 -5.58 -4.00
C PRO A 18 -27.29 -5.25 -5.44
N VAL A 19 -26.86 -4.06 -5.88
CA VAL A 19 -27.12 -3.55 -7.23
C VAL A 19 -25.81 -3.14 -7.91
N PHE A 20 -25.78 -3.31 -9.22
CA PHE A 20 -24.75 -2.76 -10.08
C PHE A 20 -25.39 -1.82 -11.10
N ALA A 21 -24.60 -0.87 -11.60
CA ALA A 21 -24.95 -0.07 -12.76
C ALA A 21 -23.82 -0.18 -13.79
N LEU A 22 -24.11 -0.79 -14.94
CA LEU A 22 -23.18 -0.95 -16.04
C LEU A 22 -23.61 -0.08 -17.22
N SER A 23 -22.67 0.73 -17.71
CA SER A 23 -22.85 1.53 -18.93
C SER A 23 -21.90 1.06 -20.02
N TYR A 24 -22.42 0.91 -21.23
CA TYR A 24 -21.67 0.62 -22.45
C TYR A 24 -21.56 1.90 -23.28
N GLY A 25 -20.34 2.38 -23.46
CA GLY A 25 -20.09 3.75 -23.93
C GLY A 25 -20.77 4.76 -23.00
N GLN A 26 -21.75 5.49 -23.54
CA GLN A 26 -22.55 6.46 -22.77
C GLN A 26 -23.95 5.95 -22.41
N LYS A 27 -24.33 4.75 -22.85
CA LYS A 27 -25.67 4.18 -22.62
C LYS A 27 -25.64 3.28 -21.39
N ASN A 28 -26.53 3.54 -20.44
CA ASN A 28 -26.78 2.61 -19.35
C ASN A 28 -27.52 1.38 -19.90
N ILE A 29 -26.92 0.19 -19.73
CA ILE A 29 -27.45 -1.09 -20.23
C ILE A 29 -27.91 -2.01 -19.10
N THR A 30 -27.85 -1.55 -17.85
CA THR A 30 -28.06 -2.37 -16.65
C THR A 30 -29.35 -3.19 -16.73
N SER A 31 -30.50 -2.54 -16.96
CA SER A 31 -31.81 -3.21 -17.04
C SER A 31 -31.87 -4.28 -18.11
N ASP A 32 -31.23 -4.03 -19.25
CA ASP A 32 -31.29 -4.87 -20.43
C ASP A 32 -30.49 -6.16 -20.22
N ILE A 33 -29.43 -6.10 -19.39
CA ILE A 33 -28.51 -7.22 -19.17
C ILE A 33 -28.76 -7.97 -17.87
N THR A 34 -29.35 -7.34 -16.85
CA THR A 34 -29.58 -7.94 -15.52
C THR A 34 -30.20 -9.35 -15.59
N PRO A 35 -31.20 -9.65 -16.45
CA PRO A 35 -31.77 -11.00 -16.56
C PRO A 35 -30.78 -12.08 -16.99
N TYR A 36 -29.67 -11.71 -17.62
CA TYR A 36 -28.65 -12.62 -18.16
C TYR A 36 -27.37 -12.61 -17.34
N VAL A 37 -27.18 -11.62 -16.46
CA VAL A 37 -25.99 -11.54 -15.60
C VAL A 37 -25.99 -12.69 -14.61
N ILE A 38 -24.96 -13.52 -14.72
CA ILE A 38 -24.60 -14.52 -13.72
C ILE A 38 -23.81 -13.80 -12.62
N ALA A 39 -22.92 -12.90 -13.04
CA ALA A 39 -21.86 -12.43 -12.18
C ALA A 39 -21.18 -11.15 -12.70
N VAL A 40 -20.93 -10.19 -11.81
CA VAL A 40 -20.09 -9.01 -12.05
C VAL A 40 -18.97 -8.98 -11.02
N THR A 41 -17.74 -8.89 -11.49
CA THR A 41 -16.54 -8.88 -10.66
C THR A 41 -15.70 -7.64 -10.99
N TYR A 42 -15.36 -6.88 -9.96
CA TYR A 42 -14.44 -5.74 -10.03
C TYR A 42 -13.25 -5.99 -9.13
N THR A 43 -12.04 -5.93 -9.68
CA THR A 43 -10.80 -6.08 -8.91
C THR A 43 -10.01 -4.78 -8.95
N ASP A 44 -9.85 -4.17 -7.78
CA ASP A 44 -9.04 -2.97 -7.56
C ASP A 44 -7.68 -3.36 -7.01
N TYR A 45 -6.60 -2.84 -7.60
CA TYR A 45 -5.24 -3.05 -7.13
C TYR A 45 -4.60 -1.73 -6.68
N LEU A 46 -3.85 -1.80 -5.57
CA LEU A 46 -3.13 -0.65 -5.02
C LEU A 46 -1.94 -0.25 -5.92
N ASP A 47 -1.16 -1.23 -6.36
CA ASP A 47 0.04 -1.01 -7.16
C ASP A 47 0.31 -2.18 -8.11
N GLY A 48 1.02 -1.88 -9.20
CA GLY A 48 1.67 -2.88 -10.06
C GLY A 48 0.77 -3.57 -11.07
N GLN A 49 -0.54 -3.62 -10.84
CA GLN A 49 -1.55 -4.18 -11.74
C GLN A 49 -2.59 -3.11 -12.08
N SER A 50 -3.28 -3.30 -13.20
CA SER A 50 -4.40 -2.43 -13.59
C SER A 50 -5.68 -3.01 -13.03
N ASP A 51 -6.64 -2.16 -12.69
CA ASP A 51 -7.93 -2.61 -12.22
C ASP A 51 -8.67 -3.37 -13.34
N GLU A 52 -9.44 -4.39 -12.95
CA GLU A 52 -10.07 -5.34 -13.86
C GLU A 52 -11.58 -5.40 -13.63
N LEU A 53 -12.32 -5.58 -14.73
CA LEU A 53 -13.75 -5.80 -14.74
C LEU A 53 -14.04 -7.10 -15.50
N GLU A 54 -14.83 -7.97 -14.89
CA GLU A 54 -15.31 -9.20 -15.50
C GLU A 54 -16.85 -9.27 -15.37
N VAL A 55 -17.53 -9.51 -16.49
CA VAL A 55 -18.99 -9.67 -16.54
C VAL A 55 -19.29 -11.03 -17.18
N GLU A 56 -19.85 -11.92 -16.38
CA GLU A 56 -20.27 -13.27 -16.78
C GLU A 56 -21.77 -13.26 -17.08
N LEU A 57 -22.12 -13.77 -18.26
CA LEU A 57 -23.46 -13.70 -18.83
C LEU A 57 -23.89 -15.09 -19.30
N GLU A 58 -25.15 -15.41 -19.04
CA GLU A 58 -25.82 -16.55 -19.63
C GLU A 58 -26.12 -16.27 -21.12
N ASP A 59 -25.77 -17.21 -21.99
CA ASP A 59 -25.98 -17.10 -23.44
C ASP A 59 -26.78 -18.28 -23.99
N ALA A 60 -27.91 -18.59 -23.36
CA ALA A 60 -28.78 -19.70 -23.75
C ALA A 60 -29.43 -19.50 -25.14
N ASP A 61 -29.73 -18.25 -25.52
CA ASP A 61 -30.32 -17.89 -26.82
C ASP A 61 -29.26 -17.53 -27.89
N GLY A 62 -27.98 -17.52 -27.54
CA GLY A 62 -26.86 -17.19 -28.43
C GLY A 62 -26.82 -15.71 -28.84
N ARG A 63 -27.42 -14.83 -28.04
CA ARG A 63 -27.53 -13.40 -28.29
C ARG A 63 -26.17 -12.70 -28.18
N TRP A 64 -25.36 -13.10 -27.21
CA TRP A 64 -24.05 -12.48 -26.92
C TRP A 64 -22.99 -12.83 -27.96
N ILE A 65 -23.15 -13.97 -28.64
CA ILE A 65 -22.29 -14.36 -29.77
C ILE A 65 -22.81 -13.87 -31.15
N LYS A 66 -23.97 -13.22 -31.19
CA LYS A 66 -24.61 -12.70 -32.42
C LYS A 66 -24.82 -11.19 -32.32
N ASP A 67 -26.07 -10.76 -32.20
CA ASP A 67 -26.48 -9.35 -32.35
C ASP A 67 -25.95 -8.46 -31.22
N TRP A 68 -25.65 -9.04 -30.05
CA TRP A 68 -25.16 -8.29 -28.88
C TRP A 68 -23.67 -8.50 -28.63
N TYR A 69 -22.92 -8.99 -29.63
CA TYR A 69 -21.49 -9.17 -29.51
C TYR A 69 -20.79 -7.83 -29.27
N PRO A 70 -20.09 -7.65 -28.12
CA PRO A 70 -19.48 -6.37 -27.80
C PRO A 70 -18.23 -6.12 -28.66
N GLY A 71 -18.00 -4.86 -29.00
CA GLY A 71 -16.79 -4.42 -29.69
C GLY A 71 -15.56 -4.50 -28.80
N LYS A 72 -14.47 -5.09 -29.31
CA LYS A 72 -13.17 -5.02 -28.63
C LYS A 72 -12.68 -3.58 -28.58
N GLY A 73 -12.28 -3.13 -27.40
CA GLY A 73 -11.87 -1.74 -27.13
C GLY A 73 -13.04 -0.81 -26.75
N ASP A 74 -14.28 -1.28 -26.75
CA ASP A 74 -15.40 -0.47 -26.30
C ASP A 74 -15.33 -0.22 -24.79
N THR A 75 -15.85 0.93 -24.38
CA THR A 75 -15.74 1.41 -23.00
C THR A 75 -16.90 0.91 -22.15
N LEU A 76 -16.59 0.34 -20.99
CA LEU A 76 -17.53 -0.01 -19.93
C LEU A 76 -17.32 0.90 -18.72
N THR A 77 -18.39 1.36 -18.08
CA THR A 77 -18.32 2.06 -16.79
C THR A 77 -19.17 1.32 -15.77
N LEU A 78 -18.58 0.99 -14.63
CA LEU A 78 -19.23 0.22 -13.58
C LEU A 78 -19.41 1.06 -12.31
N LYS A 79 -20.57 0.89 -11.66
CA LYS A 79 -20.80 1.23 -10.26
C LYS A 79 -21.41 0.04 -9.54
N ILE A 80 -21.03 -0.18 -8.29
CA ILE A 80 -21.55 -1.30 -7.46
C ILE A 80 -21.92 -0.83 -6.07
N GLY A 81 -22.88 -1.47 -5.43
CA GLY A 81 -23.25 -1.14 -4.05
C GLY A 81 -24.57 -1.78 -3.65
N TYR A 82 -25.23 -1.15 -2.69
CA TYR A 82 -26.57 -1.56 -2.25
C TYR A 82 -27.61 -0.53 -2.68
N ASN A 83 -28.81 -1.01 -2.97
CA ASN A 83 -29.95 -0.16 -3.23
C ASN A 83 -30.18 0.80 -2.04
N GLY A 84 -30.56 2.05 -2.32
CA GLY A 84 -30.71 3.10 -1.30
C GLY A 84 -29.40 3.70 -0.75
N THR A 85 -28.22 3.20 -1.15
CA THR A 85 -26.92 3.77 -0.75
C THR A 85 -26.12 4.30 -1.94
N PRO A 86 -25.19 5.26 -1.74
CA PRO A 86 -24.29 5.68 -2.81
C PRO A 86 -23.45 4.52 -3.34
N LEU A 87 -23.57 4.23 -4.64
CA LEU A 87 -22.77 3.20 -5.30
C LEU A 87 -21.30 3.62 -5.41
N LEU A 88 -20.40 2.66 -5.19
CA LEU A 88 -18.97 2.80 -5.44
C LEU A 88 -18.72 2.99 -6.95
N PRO A 89 -18.13 4.12 -7.37
CA PRO A 89 -17.69 4.29 -8.74
C PRO A 89 -16.40 3.50 -9.00
N CYS A 90 -16.50 2.39 -9.73
CA CYS A 90 -15.35 1.52 -10.05
C CYS A 90 -14.45 2.09 -11.17
N GLY A 91 -14.95 3.07 -11.92
CA GLY A 91 -14.23 3.70 -13.02
C GLY A 91 -14.65 3.18 -14.39
N ALA A 92 -13.83 3.47 -15.40
CA ALA A 92 -14.06 3.10 -16.80
C ALA A 92 -13.00 2.11 -17.28
N PHE A 93 -13.44 1.13 -18.08
CA PHE A 93 -12.67 -0.03 -18.55
C PHE A 93 -12.83 -0.17 -20.07
N GLU A 94 -11.81 -0.70 -20.75
CA GLU A 94 -11.86 -1.06 -22.17
C GLU A 94 -11.92 -2.58 -22.32
N ILE A 95 -12.84 -3.09 -23.15
CA ILE A 95 -12.98 -4.53 -23.39
C ILE A 95 -11.73 -5.07 -24.09
N ASP A 96 -11.02 -6.00 -23.45
CA ASP A 96 -9.80 -6.62 -23.98
C ASP A 96 -10.09 -8.02 -24.53
N GLU A 97 -10.91 -8.80 -23.81
CA GLU A 97 -11.18 -10.20 -24.11
C GLU A 97 -12.66 -10.55 -23.94
N ILE A 98 -13.13 -11.42 -24.83
CA ILE A 98 -14.49 -11.99 -24.82
C ILE A 98 -14.31 -13.49 -24.96
N GLU A 99 -14.67 -14.22 -23.92
CA GLU A 99 -14.56 -15.68 -23.84
C GLU A 99 -15.97 -16.29 -23.96
N PHE A 100 -16.10 -17.35 -24.75
CA PHE A 100 -17.33 -18.12 -24.90
C PHE A 100 -17.05 -19.56 -24.49
N ALA A 101 -17.90 -20.11 -23.61
CA ALA A 101 -17.79 -21.48 -23.13
C ALA A 101 -19.12 -22.22 -23.32
N GLN A 102 -19.05 -23.51 -23.65
CA GLN A 102 -20.19 -24.41 -23.80
C GLN A 102 -19.76 -25.88 -23.60
N PRO A 103 -20.46 -26.73 -22.81
CA PRO A 103 -21.63 -26.49 -21.92
C PRO A 103 -21.27 -26.19 -20.43
N PRO A 104 -22.04 -25.35 -19.69
CA PRO A 104 -23.20 -24.58 -20.15
C PRO A 104 -22.80 -23.37 -21.01
N SER A 105 -23.75 -22.86 -21.81
CA SER A 105 -23.52 -21.71 -22.73
C SER A 105 -23.37 -20.41 -21.94
N THR A 106 -22.15 -19.87 -21.90
CA THR A 106 -21.82 -18.65 -21.14
C THR A 106 -20.84 -17.77 -21.92
N VAL A 107 -20.96 -16.45 -21.72
CA VAL A 107 -20.03 -15.46 -22.25
C VAL A 107 -19.42 -14.66 -21.09
N THR A 108 -18.10 -14.54 -21.09
CA THR A 108 -17.34 -13.76 -20.12
C THR A 108 -16.65 -12.60 -20.82
N ILE A 109 -17.02 -11.38 -20.44
CA ILE A 109 -16.42 -10.15 -20.96
C ILE A 109 -15.39 -9.65 -19.95
N ARG A 110 -14.11 -9.62 -20.33
CA ARG A 110 -13.02 -9.07 -19.52
C ARG A 110 -12.57 -7.72 -20.06
N ALA A 111 -12.53 -6.74 -19.18
CA ALA A 111 -12.15 -5.37 -19.48
C ALA A 111 -11.08 -4.86 -18.50
N LEU A 112 -10.16 -4.05 -19.02
CA LEU A 112 -9.03 -3.50 -18.27
C LEU A 112 -9.21 -2.00 -18.09
N SER A 113 -8.72 -1.44 -16.98
CA SER A 113 -8.85 -0.01 -16.68
C SER A 113 -8.39 0.89 -17.84
N THR A 114 -9.23 1.88 -18.18
CA THR A 114 -8.96 2.88 -19.21
C THR A 114 -7.68 3.67 -18.89
N GLY A 115 -6.88 3.97 -19.91
CA GLY A 115 -5.62 4.70 -19.76
C GLY A 115 -4.36 3.88 -20.06
N VAL A 116 -4.48 2.55 -20.16
CA VAL A 116 -3.39 1.67 -20.61
C VAL A 116 -3.37 1.58 -22.14
N LYS A 117 -3.12 2.72 -22.80
CA LYS A 117 -3.01 2.78 -24.26
C LYS A 117 -1.85 1.92 -24.78
N LYS A 118 -1.88 1.53 -26.06
CA LYS A 118 -0.77 0.81 -26.74
C LYS A 118 0.60 1.48 -26.52
N SER A 119 0.65 2.81 -26.47
CA SER A 119 1.88 3.58 -26.20
C SER A 119 2.51 3.26 -24.84
N VAL A 120 1.68 3.03 -23.83
CA VAL A 120 2.06 2.70 -22.46
C VAL A 120 2.53 1.23 -22.35
N ARG A 121 2.06 0.36 -23.26
CA ARG A 121 2.45 -1.07 -23.39
C ARG A 121 3.72 -1.30 -24.22
N THR A 122 4.23 -0.27 -24.91
CA THR A 122 5.43 -0.37 -25.76
C THR A 122 6.70 -0.33 -24.91
N ARG A 123 7.67 -1.19 -25.21
CA ARG A 123 9.00 -1.18 -24.57
C ARG A 123 9.79 0.02 -25.08
N VAL A 124 10.38 0.78 -24.17
CA VAL A 124 11.19 1.96 -24.52
C VAL A 124 12.57 1.85 -23.87
N GLY A 125 13.59 2.33 -24.57
CA GLY A 125 14.93 2.56 -24.05
C GLY A 125 15.17 4.06 -23.86
N ARG A 126 15.41 4.53 -22.63
CA ARG A 126 15.73 5.95 -22.38
C ARG A 126 16.54 6.14 -21.11
N ALA A 127 17.59 6.94 -21.19
CA ALA A 127 18.34 7.38 -20.01
C ALA A 127 17.76 8.70 -19.47
N TYR A 128 17.69 8.81 -18.16
CA TYR A 128 17.33 10.01 -17.43
C TYR A 128 18.49 10.36 -16.50
N GLU A 129 18.99 11.58 -16.59
CA GLU A 129 20.15 12.05 -15.84
C GLU A 129 19.80 13.37 -15.15
N ASN A 130 20.34 13.57 -13.95
CA ASN A 130 20.21 14.80 -13.15
C ASN A 130 18.77 15.34 -13.07
N THR A 131 17.81 14.46 -12.80
CA THR A 131 16.38 14.79 -12.81
C THR A 131 15.70 14.36 -11.51
N THR A 132 14.41 14.62 -11.36
CA THR A 132 13.64 14.23 -10.17
C THR A 132 12.62 13.16 -10.52
N LEU A 133 12.17 12.37 -9.53
CA LEU A 133 11.11 11.38 -9.73
C LEU A 133 9.85 12.02 -10.33
N ALA A 134 9.46 13.19 -9.81
CA ALA A 134 8.33 13.96 -10.32
C ALA A 134 8.52 14.38 -11.79
N ALA A 135 9.71 14.85 -12.16
CA ALA A 135 10.00 15.26 -13.54
C ALA A 135 10.00 14.08 -14.52
N ILE A 136 10.51 12.91 -14.11
CA ILE A 136 10.44 11.67 -14.91
C ILE A 136 8.97 11.28 -15.11
N ALA A 137 8.20 11.19 -14.03
CA ALA A 137 6.78 10.85 -14.07
C ALA A 137 5.99 11.82 -14.96
N GLN A 138 6.25 13.13 -14.86
CA GLN A 138 5.58 14.15 -15.66
C GLN A 138 5.94 14.04 -17.15
N ARG A 139 7.20 13.74 -17.49
CA ARG A 139 7.63 13.54 -18.89
C ARG A 139 6.93 12.33 -19.51
N ILE A 140 6.82 11.23 -18.76
CA ILE A 140 6.12 10.02 -19.21
C ILE A 140 4.60 10.26 -19.31
N ALA A 141 4.02 10.97 -18.35
CA ALA A 141 2.61 11.35 -18.38
C ALA A 141 2.28 12.17 -19.64
N LYS A 142 3.06 13.24 -19.92
CA LYS A 142 2.89 14.07 -21.13
C LYS A 142 2.98 13.25 -22.43
N ARG A 143 3.97 12.35 -22.54
CA ARG A 143 4.11 11.47 -23.72
C ARG A 143 2.88 10.60 -23.95
N ASN A 144 2.25 10.13 -22.87
CA ASN A 144 1.09 9.26 -22.94
C ASN A 144 -0.26 10.00 -22.86
N LYS A 145 -0.25 11.35 -22.91
CA LYS A 145 -1.44 12.20 -22.74
C LYS A 145 -2.18 11.94 -21.42
N LEU A 146 -1.42 11.69 -20.36
CA LEU A 146 -1.90 11.50 -18.99
C LEU A 146 -1.53 12.71 -18.13
N THR A 147 -2.28 12.90 -17.05
CA THR A 147 -2.05 13.96 -16.06
C THR A 147 -1.46 13.38 -14.79
N LEU A 148 -0.26 13.82 -14.40
CA LEU A 148 0.37 13.42 -13.14
C LEU A 148 -0.42 14.02 -11.95
N THR A 149 -0.84 13.16 -11.02
CA THR A 149 -1.56 13.51 -9.80
C THR A 149 -0.87 12.87 -8.60
N GLY A 150 -0.87 13.56 -7.46
CA GLY A 150 -0.30 13.05 -6.22
C GLY A 150 0.85 13.90 -5.69
N LYS A 151 1.23 13.65 -4.44
CA LYS A 151 2.35 14.34 -3.76
C LYS A 151 3.59 13.48 -3.91
N ILE A 152 4.58 13.97 -4.65
CA ILE A 152 5.87 13.28 -4.82
C ILE A 152 6.93 14.14 -4.14
N ARG A 153 7.70 13.55 -3.23
CA ARG A 153 8.85 14.21 -2.58
C ARG A 153 9.87 14.66 -3.63
N ASP A 154 10.61 15.74 -3.32
CA ASP A 154 11.70 16.18 -4.19
C ASP A 154 12.90 15.22 -4.08
N ILE A 155 12.85 14.15 -4.87
CA ILE A 155 13.87 13.11 -4.90
C ILE A 155 14.72 13.28 -6.15
N ARG A 156 15.97 13.73 -5.95
CA ARG A 156 16.95 13.87 -7.02
C ARG A 156 17.57 12.53 -7.40
N ILE A 157 17.48 12.21 -8.69
CA ILE A 157 18.00 11.00 -9.32
C ILE A 157 19.15 11.39 -10.25
N ASP A 158 20.36 10.97 -9.90
CA ASP A 158 21.56 11.29 -10.67
C ASP A 158 21.54 10.62 -12.05
N ARG A 159 21.20 9.32 -12.08
CA ARG A 159 21.00 8.56 -13.32
C ARG A 159 20.04 7.41 -13.08
N VAL A 160 19.09 7.24 -13.97
CA VAL A 160 18.29 6.03 -14.11
C VAL A 160 18.05 5.73 -15.59
N THR A 161 18.13 4.46 -15.94
CA THR A 161 17.89 4.02 -17.32
C THR A 161 16.62 3.19 -17.37
N GLN A 162 15.74 3.56 -18.29
CA GLN A 162 14.68 2.71 -18.80
C GLN A 162 15.28 1.77 -19.84
N TYR A 163 15.40 0.47 -19.57
CA TYR A 163 16.04 -0.49 -20.48
C TYR A 163 15.06 -1.58 -20.93
N GLN A 164 14.58 -1.46 -22.17
CA GLN A 164 13.61 -2.39 -22.78
C GLN A 164 12.39 -2.70 -21.91
N GLU A 165 12.01 -1.75 -21.04
CA GLU A 165 10.88 -1.88 -20.14
C GLU A 165 9.74 -0.95 -20.58
N ARG A 166 8.51 -1.37 -20.29
CA ARG A 166 7.30 -0.57 -20.57
C ARG A 166 7.25 0.63 -19.63
N ASP A 167 6.60 1.71 -20.05
CA ASP A 167 6.48 2.92 -19.23
C ASP A 167 5.81 2.65 -17.87
N VAL A 168 4.76 1.82 -17.84
CA VAL A 168 4.09 1.39 -16.59
C VAL A 168 5.05 0.62 -15.70
N ALA A 169 5.77 -0.35 -16.28
CA ALA A 169 6.67 -1.21 -15.52
C ALA A 169 7.84 -0.39 -14.93
N PHE A 170 8.34 0.58 -15.70
CA PHE A 170 9.37 1.51 -15.25
C PHE A 170 8.89 2.39 -14.10
N LEU A 171 7.70 2.99 -14.23
CA LEU A 171 7.13 3.85 -13.21
C LEU A 171 6.76 3.07 -11.95
N ALA A 172 6.17 1.88 -12.07
CA ALA A 172 5.86 1.00 -10.95
C ALA A 172 7.14 0.58 -10.22
N ARG A 173 8.21 0.24 -10.96
CA ARG A 173 9.52 -0.06 -10.37
C ARG A 173 10.08 1.14 -9.60
N LEU A 174 10.08 2.32 -10.21
CA LEU A 174 10.53 3.55 -9.57
C LEU A 174 9.70 3.90 -8.32
N ALA A 175 8.37 3.76 -8.41
CA ALA A 175 7.46 4.01 -7.30
C ALA A 175 7.84 3.13 -6.10
N ARG A 176 7.95 1.81 -6.31
CA ARG A 176 8.37 0.87 -5.25
C ARG A 176 9.75 1.16 -4.70
N GLU A 177 10.72 1.50 -5.56
CA GLU A 177 12.07 1.86 -5.13
C GLU A 177 12.05 3.07 -4.18
N PHE A 178 11.13 4.02 -4.35
CA PHE A 178 11.06 5.23 -3.54
C PHE A 178 9.92 5.25 -2.50
N GLY A 179 9.21 4.13 -2.31
CA GLY A 179 8.16 4.00 -1.29
C GLY A 179 6.80 4.60 -1.70
N TYR A 180 6.50 4.60 -3.00
CA TYR A 180 5.23 5.03 -3.57
C TYR A 180 4.44 3.84 -4.13
N ALA A 181 3.12 3.92 -4.06
CA ALA A 181 2.20 3.16 -4.90
C ALA A 181 1.93 3.93 -6.19
N PHE A 182 1.84 3.23 -7.30
CA PHE A 182 1.60 3.81 -8.61
C PHE A 182 0.43 3.10 -9.30
N LYS A 183 -0.58 3.88 -9.71
CA LYS A 183 -1.67 3.40 -10.56
C LYS A 183 -2.09 4.42 -11.61
N ILE A 184 -2.68 3.92 -12.68
CA ILE A 184 -3.30 4.74 -13.73
C ILE A 184 -4.81 4.60 -13.56
N VAL A 185 -5.52 5.73 -13.48
CA VAL A 185 -6.97 5.77 -13.36
C VAL A 185 -7.50 6.73 -14.42
N GLY A 186 -8.09 6.19 -15.48
CA GLY A 186 -8.56 6.96 -16.63
C GLY A 186 -7.41 7.74 -17.28
N SER A 187 -7.52 9.07 -17.32
CA SER A 187 -6.49 9.97 -17.88
C SER A 187 -5.47 10.46 -16.83
N LYS A 188 -5.52 9.91 -15.60
CA LYS A 188 -4.66 10.34 -14.49
C LYS A 188 -3.64 9.27 -14.14
N LEU A 189 -2.44 9.73 -13.84
CA LEU A 189 -1.32 8.93 -13.38
C LEU A 189 -1.10 9.31 -11.92
N VAL A 190 -1.40 8.40 -11.00
CA VAL A 190 -1.48 8.66 -9.56
C VAL A 190 -0.27 8.06 -8.86
N PHE A 191 0.48 8.92 -8.18
CA PHE A 191 1.53 8.53 -7.24
C PHE A 191 1.07 8.82 -5.82
N THR A 192 1.03 7.78 -4.99
CA THR A 192 0.62 7.92 -3.59
C THR A 192 1.72 7.41 -2.68
N GLU A 193 2.11 8.19 -1.67
CA GLU A 193 3.14 7.76 -0.73
C GLU A 193 2.59 6.63 0.16
N LEU A 194 3.31 5.51 0.25
CA LEU A 194 2.86 4.38 1.07
C LEU A 194 2.82 4.73 2.56
N ALA A 195 3.64 5.68 3.01
CA ALA A 195 3.60 6.17 4.39
C ALA A 195 2.26 6.87 4.69
N ASP A 196 1.81 7.78 3.81
CA ASP A 196 0.54 8.49 3.98
C ASP A 196 -0.65 7.53 4.05
N LEU A 197 -0.66 6.47 3.22
CA LEU A 197 -1.71 5.45 3.26
C LEU A 197 -1.72 4.66 4.57
N ARG A 198 -0.55 4.39 5.15
CA ARG A 198 -0.43 3.69 6.44
C ARG A 198 -0.89 4.55 7.61
N GLU A 199 -0.63 5.86 7.53
CA GLU A 199 -1.01 6.81 8.57
C GLU A 199 -2.49 7.22 8.49
N GLY A 200 -3.10 7.21 7.31
CA GLY A 200 -4.49 7.61 7.10
C GLY A 200 -5.50 6.84 7.95
N ASP A 201 -6.57 7.50 8.39
CA ASP A 201 -7.52 6.93 9.35
C ASP A 201 -8.19 5.63 8.86
N ALA A 202 -8.50 4.75 9.81
CA ALA A 202 -9.23 3.53 9.52
C ALA A 202 -10.65 3.87 9.08
N VAL A 203 -11.03 3.42 7.88
CA VAL A 203 -12.35 3.66 7.29
C VAL A 203 -13.45 2.95 8.06
N THR A 204 -13.14 1.79 8.63
CA THR A 204 -14.05 0.99 9.44
C THR A 204 -13.28 0.13 10.44
N THR A 205 -13.99 -0.39 11.42
CA THR A 205 -13.52 -1.49 12.27
C THR A 205 -14.27 -2.75 11.87
N LEU A 206 -13.55 -3.86 11.70
CA LEU A 206 -14.11 -5.18 11.40
C LEU A 206 -13.78 -6.13 12.54
N LYS A 207 -14.76 -6.91 13.01
CA LYS A 207 -14.51 -8.01 13.94
C LYS A 207 -14.44 -9.32 13.18
N ALA A 208 -13.72 -10.30 13.72
CA ALA A 208 -13.66 -11.64 13.13
C ALA A 208 -15.04 -12.28 12.91
N THR A 209 -16.02 -11.92 13.74
CA THR A 209 -17.41 -12.40 13.66
C THR A 209 -18.18 -11.85 12.46
N ASP A 210 -17.75 -10.72 11.90
CA ASP A 210 -18.43 -10.04 10.79
C ASP A 210 -17.91 -10.52 9.42
N LEU A 211 -16.89 -11.38 9.43
CA LEU A 211 -16.20 -11.89 8.24
C LEU A 211 -16.76 -13.27 7.85
N ILE A 212 -16.84 -13.52 6.54
CA ILE A 212 -17.14 -14.85 6.00
C ILE A 212 -15.93 -15.78 6.25
N SER A 213 -14.73 -15.26 5.99
CA SER A 213 -13.50 -16.02 6.13
C SER A 213 -12.33 -15.09 6.43
N ILE A 214 -11.37 -15.57 7.23
CA ILE A 214 -10.14 -14.85 7.52
C ILE A 214 -8.94 -15.81 7.53
N ARG A 215 -7.90 -15.47 6.77
CA ARG A 215 -6.65 -16.22 6.70
C ARG A 215 -5.47 -15.26 6.83
N LEU A 216 -4.91 -15.18 8.03
CA LEU A 216 -3.73 -14.37 8.30
C LEU A 216 -2.47 -15.23 8.41
N ARG A 217 -1.35 -14.65 7.99
CA ARG A 217 0.00 -15.23 8.12
C ARG A 217 0.89 -14.23 8.84
N ASP A 218 1.68 -14.72 9.78
CA ASP A 218 2.75 -13.96 10.44
C ASP A 218 4.08 -14.66 10.19
N LYS A 219 4.93 -14.04 9.40
CA LYS A 219 6.19 -14.61 8.90
C LYS A 219 7.37 -13.92 9.56
N ILE A 220 8.34 -14.71 10.01
CA ILE A 220 9.63 -14.17 10.49
C ILE A 220 10.66 -14.01 9.36
N LYS A 221 10.50 -14.77 8.28
CA LYS A 221 11.46 -14.83 7.18
C LYS A 221 11.27 -13.60 6.28
N GLY A 222 12.35 -12.87 6.02
CA GLY A 222 12.31 -11.65 5.19
C GLY A 222 11.88 -10.39 5.94
N VAL A 223 11.73 -10.48 7.27
CA VAL A 223 11.52 -9.32 8.14
C VAL A 223 12.87 -8.85 8.66
N TYR A 224 13.15 -7.57 8.49
CA TYR A 224 14.45 -6.99 8.83
C TYR A 224 14.31 -5.99 9.95
N ALA A 225 15.15 -6.09 10.99
CA ALA A 225 15.16 -5.13 12.09
C ALA A 225 15.81 -3.79 11.70
N GLN A 226 16.67 -3.81 10.68
CA GLN A 226 17.40 -2.66 10.16
C GLN A 226 17.74 -2.86 8.69
N ALA A 227 17.80 -1.77 7.93
CA ALA A 227 18.31 -1.76 6.57
C ALA A 227 19.56 -0.89 6.48
N LYS A 228 20.56 -1.32 5.72
CA LYS A 228 21.78 -0.56 5.46
C LYS A 228 21.91 -0.25 3.98
N GLY A 229 21.86 1.03 3.64
CA GLY A 229 22.07 1.57 2.31
C GLY A 229 23.54 1.91 2.11
N LYS A 230 24.16 1.43 1.04
CA LYS A 230 25.52 1.77 0.65
C LYS A 230 25.51 2.55 -0.65
N TYR A 231 26.24 3.65 -0.70
CA TYR A 231 26.53 4.34 -1.95
C TYR A 231 28.01 4.67 -2.04
N HIS A 232 28.52 4.67 -3.26
CA HIS A 232 29.88 5.07 -3.56
C HIS A 232 29.87 6.54 -3.96
N ASP A 233 30.50 7.40 -3.18
CA ASP A 233 30.65 8.81 -3.52
C ASP A 233 31.76 8.96 -4.57
N PRO A 234 31.45 9.38 -5.82
CA PRO A 234 32.43 9.50 -6.89
C PRO A 234 33.50 10.57 -6.60
N LYS A 235 33.18 11.59 -5.78
CA LYS A 235 34.09 12.70 -5.47
C LYS A 235 35.10 12.31 -4.40
N THR A 236 34.65 11.62 -3.36
CA THR A 236 35.52 11.19 -2.26
C THR A 236 36.12 9.79 -2.47
N LYS A 237 35.66 9.03 -3.48
CA LYS A 237 36.01 7.62 -3.75
C LYS A 237 35.78 6.69 -2.54
N LYS A 238 34.89 7.09 -1.62
CA LYS A 238 34.58 6.37 -0.39
C LYS A 238 33.22 5.70 -0.49
N LEU A 239 33.11 4.51 0.11
CA LEU A 239 31.86 3.81 0.32
C LEU A 239 31.23 4.31 1.62
N VAL A 240 30.12 5.03 1.51
CA VAL A 240 29.38 5.54 2.66
C VAL A 240 28.21 4.58 2.95
N VAL A 241 28.08 4.17 4.21
CA VAL A 241 27.06 3.21 4.68
C VAL A 241 26.11 3.91 5.64
N TYR A 242 24.86 4.08 5.24
CA TYR A 242 23.77 4.49 6.12
C TYR A 242 23.08 3.28 6.73
N GLY A 243 22.63 3.41 7.96
CA GLY A 243 21.74 2.45 8.61
C GLY A 243 20.43 3.11 8.96
N VAL A 244 19.35 2.46 8.60
CA VAL A 244 17.99 2.76 9.02
C VAL A 244 17.60 1.73 10.07
N LYS A 245 17.28 2.18 11.29
CA LYS A 245 16.73 1.35 12.35
C LYS A 245 15.48 2.02 12.91
N GLY A 246 14.29 1.51 12.54
CA GLY A 246 13.05 2.24 12.81
C GLY A 246 13.00 3.53 11.99
N ASP A 247 12.72 4.66 12.65
CA ASP A 247 12.64 6.00 12.04
C ASP A 247 13.94 6.83 12.19
N GLN A 248 14.97 6.23 12.80
CA GLN A 248 16.29 6.86 12.95
C GLN A 248 17.20 6.45 11.80
N VAL A 249 17.66 7.47 11.08
CA VAL A 249 18.66 7.36 10.02
C VAL A 249 19.97 7.86 10.59
N ASP A 250 20.88 6.92 10.89
CA ASP A 250 22.22 7.25 11.35
C ASP A 250 23.26 6.83 10.31
N GLU A 251 24.34 7.60 10.20
CA GLU A 251 25.54 7.17 9.48
C GLU A 251 26.27 6.13 10.34
N VAL A 252 26.04 4.84 10.06
CA VAL A 252 26.56 3.73 10.88
C VAL A 252 28.05 3.44 10.62
N GLY A 253 28.68 4.17 9.69
CA GLY A 253 30.13 4.30 9.59
C GLY A 253 30.67 4.47 8.16
N GLN A 254 31.86 5.06 8.07
CA GLN A 254 32.81 4.85 6.97
C GLN A 254 33.70 3.67 7.36
N THR A 255 33.78 2.62 6.55
CA THR A 255 34.72 1.51 6.81
C THR A 255 35.75 1.44 5.70
N THR A 256 37.01 1.71 6.03
CA THR A 256 38.10 0.81 5.64
C THR A 256 37.91 -0.50 6.39
N VAL A 257 38.27 -1.59 5.73
CA VAL A 257 37.92 -2.97 6.08
C VAL A 257 38.18 -3.29 7.56
N SER A 258 37.23 -4.02 8.16
CA SER A 258 37.32 -4.83 9.40
C SER A 258 36.77 -4.22 10.69
N ALA A 259 35.64 -4.75 11.18
CA ALA A 259 35.36 -4.78 12.62
C ALA A 259 34.42 -5.94 12.99
N LYS A 260 34.79 -6.63 14.07
CA LYS A 260 34.26 -7.87 14.67
C LYS A 260 32.78 -7.79 15.09
N LYS A 261 32.10 -8.93 14.97
CA LYS A 261 30.71 -9.19 15.34
C LYS A 261 30.60 -9.41 16.87
N ARG A 262 29.69 -8.71 17.56
CA ARG A 262 29.18 -9.09 18.90
C ARG A 262 27.76 -9.63 18.77
N SER A 263 27.52 -10.74 19.48
CA SER A 263 26.32 -11.58 19.43
C SER A 263 25.27 -11.14 20.46
N GLY A 264 23.99 -11.30 20.13
CA GLY A 264 22.86 -11.26 21.07
C GLY A 264 21.76 -10.26 20.70
N SER A 265 20.75 -10.69 19.95
CA SER A 265 19.44 -10.01 19.90
C SER A 265 18.37 -10.93 19.32
N THR A 266 17.29 -11.08 20.07
CA THR A 266 16.01 -11.72 19.75
C THR A 266 15.19 -10.83 18.80
N ALA A 267 15.62 -10.83 17.56
CA ALA A 267 14.86 -10.65 16.32
C ALA A 267 15.70 -11.41 15.29
N SER A 268 15.20 -11.74 14.09
CA SER A 268 16.19 -12.11 13.06
C SER A 268 17.21 -10.96 12.98
N ALA A 269 18.47 -11.23 13.31
CA ALA A 269 19.55 -10.24 13.29
C ALA A 269 19.93 -9.83 11.85
N ASP A 270 19.10 -10.21 10.89
CA ASP A 270 19.29 -9.96 9.48
C ASP A 270 19.13 -8.47 9.20
N THR A 271 20.12 -7.97 8.48
CA THR A 271 20.20 -6.59 8.03
C THR A 271 19.99 -6.59 6.53
N LEU A 272 18.95 -5.89 6.07
CA LEU A 272 18.74 -5.70 4.64
C LEU A 272 19.87 -4.82 4.09
N LYS A 273 20.74 -5.35 3.23
CA LYS A 273 21.83 -4.57 2.64
C LYS A 273 21.46 -4.17 1.22
N ILE A 274 21.36 -2.86 0.99
CA ILE A 274 21.08 -2.29 -0.32
C ILE A 274 22.33 -1.55 -0.76
N SER A 275 22.85 -1.86 -1.95
CA SER A 275 23.99 -1.16 -2.52
C SER A 275 23.56 -0.57 -3.85
N THR A 276 23.43 0.74 -3.93
CA THR A 276 22.98 1.43 -5.14
C THR A 276 23.84 2.66 -5.40
N ARG A 277 24.12 2.94 -6.67
CA ARG A 277 24.72 4.22 -7.08
C ARG A 277 23.67 5.31 -7.02
N GLY A 278 24.02 6.47 -6.47
CA GLY A 278 23.14 7.63 -6.39
C GLY A 278 23.51 8.55 -5.22
N SER A 279 22.79 9.66 -5.13
CA SER A 279 22.93 10.65 -4.06
C SER A 279 22.56 10.08 -2.68
N ARG A 280 23.07 10.72 -1.62
CA ARG A 280 22.74 10.41 -0.22
C ARG A 280 21.22 10.31 0.01
N ALA A 281 20.48 11.33 -0.43
CA ALA A 281 19.04 11.40 -0.26
C ALA A 281 18.29 10.28 -1.00
N ALA A 282 18.70 9.95 -2.23
CA ALA A 282 18.07 8.87 -2.98
C ALA A 282 18.32 7.49 -2.34
N VAL A 283 19.53 7.24 -1.85
CA VAL A 283 19.85 5.96 -1.20
C VAL A 283 19.14 5.81 0.15
N GLN A 284 19.02 6.91 0.91
CA GLN A 284 18.24 6.93 2.15
C GLN A 284 16.76 6.58 1.88
N ALA A 285 16.13 7.26 0.93
CA ALA A 285 14.73 7.00 0.56
C ALA A 285 14.52 5.56 0.11
N LYS A 286 15.41 5.03 -0.74
CA LYS A 286 15.36 3.63 -1.20
C LYS A 286 15.52 2.61 -0.07
N THR A 287 16.41 2.91 0.88
CA THR A 287 16.69 2.01 1.99
C THR A 287 15.50 1.95 2.96
N GLN A 288 14.90 3.10 3.25
CA GLN A 288 13.68 3.18 4.07
C GLN A 288 12.52 2.46 3.39
N ALA A 289 12.24 2.78 2.12
CA ALA A 289 11.17 2.16 1.36
C ALA A 289 11.29 0.63 1.29
N ALA A 290 12.51 0.10 1.12
CA ALA A 290 12.74 -1.33 1.09
C ALA A 290 12.58 -2.00 2.46
N LEU A 291 13.02 -1.35 3.55
CA LEU A 291 12.75 -1.83 4.91
C LEU A 291 11.25 -1.90 5.18
N ASP A 292 10.55 -0.82 4.82
CA ASP A 292 9.11 -0.68 4.98
C ASP A 292 8.32 -1.68 4.15
N ALA A 293 8.77 -1.99 2.93
CA ALA A 293 8.16 -3.01 2.09
C ALA A 293 8.37 -4.42 2.65
N SER A 294 9.57 -4.73 3.14
CA SER A 294 9.86 -6.02 3.79
C SER A 294 9.06 -6.20 5.08
N ASN A 295 8.95 -5.16 5.91
CA ASN A 295 8.17 -5.22 7.15
C ASN A 295 6.67 -5.35 6.88
N LEU A 296 6.17 -4.74 5.80
CA LEU A 296 4.77 -4.91 5.39
C LEU A 296 4.45 -6.38 5.04
N GLN A 297 5.43 -7.13 4.52
CA GLN A 297 5.27 -8.56 4.22
C GLN A 297 5.30 -9.47 5.47
N GLN A 298 5.59 -8.94 6.66
CA GLN A 298 5.64 -9.70 7.90
C GLN A 298 4.27 -10.32 8.21
N THR A 299 3.24 -9.48 8.31
CA THR A 299 1.90 -9.90 8.69
C THR A 299 0.91 -9.48 7.63
N GLY A 300 0.16 -10.43 7.07
CA GLY A 300 -0.81 -10.17 6.02
C GLY A 300 -1.60 -11.42 5.67
N GLY A 301 -2.56 -11.30 4.77
CA GLY A 301 -3.49 -12.38 4.52
C GLY A 301 -4.64 -12.03 3.59
N ASN A 302 -5.66 -12.88 3.65
CA ASN A 302 -6.88 -12.76 2.88
C ASN A 302 -8.07 -12.67 3.82
N ILE A 303 -9.02 -11.79 3.53
CA ILE A 303 -10.29 -11.66 4.26
C ILE A 303 -11.42 -11.66 3.25
N ASP A 304 -12.45 -12.46 3.52
CA ASP A 304 -13.70 -12.45 2.78
C ASP A 304 -14.81 -11.94 3.69
N LEU A 305 -15.63 -11.03 3.20
CA LEU A 305 -16.73 -10.44 3.96
C LEU A 305 -17.95 -10.20 3.06
N PRO A 306 -19.15 -10.00 3.66
CA PRO A 306 -20.28 -9.48 2.91
C PRO A 306 -19.91 -8.15 2.25
N GLY A 307 -20.48 -7.88 1.08
CA GLY A 307 -20.13 -6.74 0.23
C GLY A 307 -19.98 -5.44 1.00
N ASN A 308 -18.83 -4.79 0.87
CA ASN A 308 -18.58 -3.50 1.51
C ASN A 308 -17.96 -2.51 0.53
N PRO A 309 -18.78 -1.64 -0.09
CA PRO A 309 -18.32 -0.65 -1.08
C PRO A 309 -17.25 0.32 -0.57
N LYS A 310 -17.06 0.44 0.75
CA LYS A 310 -16.07 1.35 1.35
C LYS A 310 -14.65 0.76 1.34
N LEU A 311 -14.51 -0.55 1.18
CA LEU A 311 -13.22 -1.24 1.21
C LEU A 311 -12.68 -1.36 -0.22
N VAL A 312 -11.75 -0.47 -0.55
CA VAL A 312 -11.05 -0.41 -1.84
C VAL A 312 -9.55 -0.39 -1.61
N ALA A 313 -8.76 -0.64 -2.66
CA ALA A 313 -7.31 -0.69 -2.53
C ALA A 313 -6.75 0.65 -2.04
N GLY A 314 -5.81 0.60 -1.10
CA GLY A 314 -5.24 1.78 -0.46
C GLY A 314 -5.99 2.28 0.77
N THR A 315 -7.19 1.77 1.07
CA THR A 315 -7.86 2.08 2.34
C THR A 315 -7.26 1.30 3.50
N THR A 316 -7.39 1.84 4.71
CA THR A 316 -7.05 1.10 5.94
C THR A 316 -8.30 0.81 6.76
N PHE A 317 -8.27 -0.26 7.53
CA PHE A 317 -9.30 -0.61 8.49
C PHE A 317 -8.67 -1.22 9.75
N GLU A 318 -9.41 -1.19 10.85
CA GLU A 318 -9.00 -1.80 12.11
C GLU A 318 -9.60 -3.21 12.21
N LEU A 319 -8.77 -4.23 12.43
CA LEU A 319 -9.21 -5.59 12.71
C LEU A 319 -9.22 -5.82 14.22
N ALA A 320 -10.41 -6.01 14.79
CA ALA A 320 -10.62 -6.26 16.21
C ALA A 320 -10.78 -7.77 16.50
N ASP A 321 -10.58 -8.14 17.77
CA ASP A 321 -10.89 -9.46 18.33
C ASP A 321 -10.15 -10.64 17.69
N CYS A 322 -8.96 -10.39 17.11
CA CYS A 322 -8.07 -11.41 16.52
C CYS A 322 -6.81 -11.67 17.38
N GLY A 323 -6.87 -11.38 18.68
CA GLY A 323 -5.74 -11.53 19.61
C GLY A 323 -4.52 -10.72 19.16
N LYS A 324 -3.34 -11.36 19.06
CA LYS A 324 -2.07 -10.73 18.65
C LYS A 324 -2.07 -10.22 17.19
N LEU A 325 -3.02 -10.69 16.39
CA LEU A 325 -3.20 -10.29 14.99
C LEU A 325 -4.20 -9.12 14.84
N SER A 326 -4.80 -8.64 15.93
CA SER A 326 -5.63 -7.43 15.90
C SER A 326 -4.78 -6.20 15.59
N GLY A 327 -5.35 -5.21 14.91
CA GLY A 327 -4.68 -3.95 14.62
C GLY A 327 -5.07 -3.40 13.25
N LYS A 328 -4.34 -2.38 12.82
CA LYS A 328 -4.58 -1.70 11.55
C LYS A 328 -4.04 -2.48 10.35
N TYR A 329 -4.86 -2.63 9.32
CA TYR A 329 -4.52 -3.26 8.05
C TYR A 329 -4.72 -2.31 6.88
N LEU A 330 -3.84 -2.41 5.90
CA LEU A 330 -3.92 -1.75 4.59
C LEU A 330 -4.42 -2.76 3.57
N VAL A 331 -5.39 -2.35 2.76
CA VAL A 331 -5.91 -3.14 1.63
C VAL A 331 -4.98 -2.97 0.44
N GLU A 332 -4.40 -4.07 -0.05
CA GLU A 332 -3.56 -4.08 -1.26
C GLU A 332 -4.36 -4.38 -2.52
N SER A 333 -5.34 -5.27 -2.42
CA SER A 333 -6.31 -5.54 -3.47
C SER A 333 -7.69 -5.73 -2.87
N ALA A 334 -8.70 -5.28 -3.59
CA ALA A 334 -10.10 -5.47 -3.23
C ALA A 334 -10.85 -6.03 -4.44
N ARG A 335 -11.38 -7.24 -4.29
CA ARG A 335 -12.21 -7.88 -5.31
C ARG A 335 -13.65 -7.88 -4.85
N HIS A 336 -14.48 -7.14 -5.55
CA HIS A 336 -15.91 -7.03 -5.32
C HIS A 336 -16.65 -7.91 -6.31
N ARG A 337 -17.50 -8.79 -5.80
CA ARG A 337 -18.21 -9.77 -6.63
C ARG A 337 -19.70 -9.75 -6.32
N ILE A 338 -20.53 -9.43 -7.31
CA ILE A 338 -21.99 -9.56 -7.25
C ILE A 338 -22.36 -10.74 -8.11
N GLY A 339 -22.80 -11.84 -7.48
CA GLY A 339 -23.23 -13.06 -8.17
C GLY A 339 -24.69 -13.37 -7.91
N ARG A 340 -25.38 -13.94 -8.90
CA ARG A 340 -26.81 -14.29 -8.80
C ARG A 340 -27.12 -15.23 -7.63
N GLY A 341 -26.22 -16.17 -7.33
CA GLY A 341 -26.41 -17.14 -6.24
C GLY A 341 -25.69 -16.79 -4.93
N SER A 342 -24.62 -16.00 -4.99
CA SER A 342 -23.76 -15.69 -3.83
C SER A 342 -24.03 -14.32 -3.20
N GLY A 343 -24.87 -13.50 -3.82
CA GLY A 343 -25.05 -12.10 -3.42
C GLY A 343 -23.79 -11.28 -3.68
N TYR A 344 -23.57 -10.25 -2.85
CA TYR A 344 -22.39 -9.40 -2.92
C TYR A 344 -21.36 -9.80 -1.87
N THR A 345 -20.16 -10.15 -2.32
CA THR A 345 -18.98 -10.41 -1.48
C THR A 345 -17.84 -9.46 -1.82
N THR A 346 -17.00 -9.19 -0.82
CA THR A 346 -15.75 -8.47 -0.97
C THR A 346 -14.62 -9.35 -0.46
N GLU A 347 -13.67 -9.69 -1.33
CA GLU A 347 -12.43 -10.42 -1.01
C GLU A 347 -11.28 -9.42 -0.97
N LEU A 348 -10.50 -9.42 0.10
CA LEU A 348 -9.41 -8.46 0.34
C LEU A 348 -8.08 -9.18 0.50
N GLU A 349 -7.04 -8.71 -0.20
CA GLU A 349 -5.66 -8.98 0.18
C GLU A 349 -5.15 -7.84 1.05
N ILE A 350 -4.66 -8.19 2.24
CA ILE A 350 -4.36 -7.22 3.29
C ILE A 350 -2.95 -7.40 3.83
N LYS A 351 -2.34 -6.28 4.24
CA LYS A 351 -1.10 -6.28 5.01
C LYS A 351 -1.22 -5.43 6.24
N ARG A 352 -0.69 -5.92 7.35
CA ARG A 352 -0.74 -5.21 8.63
C ARG A 352 0.15 -3.99 8.52
N VAL A 353 -0.43 -2.85 8.86
CA VAL A 353 0.36 -1.65 9.09
C VAL A 353 1.09 -1.89 10.40
N VAL A 354 2.38 -2.24 10.30
CA VAL A 354 3.23 -2.28 11.49
C VAL A 354 3.21 -0.86 12.04
N PRO A 355 2.77 -0.63 13.30
CA PRO A 355 2.87 0.70 13.86
C PRO A 355 4.33 1.10 13.73
N VAL A 356 4.57 2.27 13.11
CA VAL A 356 5.88 2.92 13.18
C VAL A 356 6.27 2.78 14.64
N ARG A 357 7.39 2.08 14.91
CA ARG A 357 7.96 2.09 16.26
C ARG A 357 8.32 3.54 16.49
N LYS A 358 7.36 4.35 16.96
CA LYS A 358 7.64 5.60 17.64
C LYS A 358 8.65 5.15 18.67
N GLY A 359 9.91 5.54 18.47
CA GLY A 359 10.96 5.31 19.44
C GLY A 359 10.31 5.65 20.76
N GLY A 360 10.24 4.65 21.65
CA GLY A 360 9.33 4.71 22.78
C GLY A 360 9.38 6.10 23.38
N ASN A 361 8.21 6.64 23.75
CA ASN A 361 8.18 7.68 24.76
C ASN A 361 8.93 7.11 25.98
N GLY A 362 10.26 7.24 25.98
CA GLY A 362 10.97 7.65 27.16
C GLY A 362 10.26 8.92 27.53
N SER A 363 9.32 8.77 28.45
CA SER A 363 8.87 9.80 29.36
C SER A 363 9.91 10.91 29.34
N SER A 364 9.54 12.08 28.83
CA SER A 364 10.25 13.31 29.16
C SER A 364 10.02 13.58 30.65
N THR A 365 10.54 12.69 31.50
CA THR A 365 10.91 13.04 32.84
C THR A 365 11.90 14.14 32.62
N THR A 366 11.47 15.35 32.95
CA THR A 366 12.31 16.53 32.95
C THR A 366 13.37 16.27 34.01
N THR A 367 14.43 15.55 33.66
CA THR A 367 15.63 15.48 34.47
C THR A 367 16.21 16.89 34.35
N LYS A 368 15.82 17.76 35.29
CA LYS A 368 16.59 18.95 35.62
C LYS A 368 18.03 18.48 35.70
N LYS A 369 18.84 18.90 34.73
CA LYS A 369 20.28 18.70 34.74
C LYS A 369 20.76 19.44 35.97
N GLN A 370 20.86 18.75 37.11
CA GLN A 370 21.48 19.30 38.31
C GLN A 370 22.87 19.74 37.88
N ALA A 371 23.15 21.03 38.05
CA ALA A 371 24.47 21.58 37.85
C ALA A 371 25.42 20.75 38.71
N GLY A 372 26.37 20.06 38.07
CA GLY A 372 27.37 19.28 38.79
C GLY A 372 28.16 20.23 39.70
N THR A 373 27.96 20.11 41.01
CA THR A 373 28.88 20.64 42.01
C THR A 373 30.18 19.86 41.90
N LEU A 374 31.26 20.54 41.51
CA LEU A 374 32.60 19.98 41.54
C LEU A 374 33.05 19.90 43.01
N LYS A 375 33.45 18.71 43.46
CA LYS A 375 34.04 18.49 44.79
C LYS A 375 35.54 18.72 44.69
N VAL A 376 36.08 19.62 45.53
CA VAL A 376 37.52 19.86 45.65
C VAL A 376 38.06 18.99 46.78
N TYR A 377 39.06 18.15 46.48
CA TYR A 377 39.70 17.26 47.45
C TYR A 377 41.00 17.90 47.94
N GLY A 378 41.24 17.82 49.25
CA GLY A 378 42.45 18.31 49.92
C GLY A 378 42.68 17.56 51.22
N VAL A 379 43.89 17.67 51.77
CA VAL A 379 44.28 16.96 53.00
C VAL A 379 43.67 17.65 54.21
N GLN A 380 42.92 16.92 55.04
CA GLN A 380 42.38 17.42 56.31
C GLN A 380 43.44 17.32 57.42
N GLY A 381 43.23 17.99 58.56
CA GLY A 381 44.24 18.18 59.62
C GLY A 381 44.79 16.90 60.28
N ASP A 382 44.26 15.72 59.93
CA ASP A 382 44.70 14.38 60.34
C ASP A 382 45.52 13.63 59.26
N GLY A 383 45.84 14.30 58.14
CA GLY A 383 46.71 13.77 57.09
C GLY A 383 46.00 12.90 56.04
N GLN A 384 44.66 12.76 56.08
CA GLN A 384 43.90 12.05 55.05
C GLN A 384 43.27 13.01 54.01
N VAL A 385 43.20 12.57 52.75
CA VAL A 385 42.61 13.36 51.65
C VAL A 385 41.09 13.24 51.68
N GLY A 386 40.40 14.34 51.98
CA GLY A 386 38.94 14.46 52.03
C GLY A 386 38.40 15.63 51.19
N VAL A 387 37.08 15.74 51.07
CA VAL A 387 36.44 16.86 50.32
C VAL A 387 36.44 18.10 51.22
N VAL A 388 37.10 19.18 50.80
CA VAL A 388 37.22 20.44 51.57
C VAL A 388 36.38 21.59 51.03
N GLY A 389 35.65 21.40 49.93
CA GLY A 389 34.65 22.37 49.46
C GLY A 389 33.95 21.98 48.16
N THR A 390 32.83 22.66 47.85
CA THR A 390 32.10 22.54 46.58
C THR A 390 31.91 23.91 45.92
N SER A 391 32.09 24.00 44.60
CA SER A 391 31.75 25.22 43.82
C SER A 391 30.78 24.90 42.67
N GLN A 392 29.92 25.87 42.32
CA GLN A 392 28.93 25.75 41.24
C GLN A 392 29.41 26.46 39.97
N ALA A 393 29.41 25.76 38.84
CA ALA A 393 29.79 26.31 37.54
C ALA A 393 28.60 26.99 36.83
N THR A 394 28.67 28.31 36.64
CA THR A 394 27.71 29.08 35.82
C THR A 394 28.04 28.99 34.33
N LYS A 395 27.08 28.58 33.50
CA LYS A 395 27.21 28.53 32.03
C LYS A 395 27.15 29.92 31.39
N LYS A 396 28.18 30.28 30.60
CA LYS A 396 28.13 31.38 29.62
C LYS A 396 27.20 31.00 28.45
N LYS A 397 26.26 31.89 28.09
CA LYS A 397 25.49 31.81 26.85
C LYS A 397 26.39 32.17 25.66
N ARG A 398 26.32 31.38 24.59
CA ARG A 398 26.68 31.78 23.23
C ARG A 398 25.71 31.13 22.26
#